data_AF-A0A950J2Z6-F1
#
_entry.id   AF-A0A950J2Z6-F1
#
_cell.length_a   1.000
_cell.length_b   1.000
_cell.length_c   1.000
_cell.angle_alpha   90.00
_cell.angle_beta   90.00
_cell.angle_gamma   90.00
#
_symmetry.space_group_name_H-M   'P 1'
#
loop_
_entity.id
_entity.type
_entity.pdbx_description
1 polymer ?
#
loop_
_entity_poly.entity_id
_entity_poly.type
_entity_poly.pdbx_seq_one_letter_code
_entity_poly.pdbx_strand_id
1 'polypeptide(L)'
;MQLLHATDYPATPWKNGGGITRQVLIAPTGATLDNFDYRISIASVASDGPFSHFAGIDRQLLLLEGAGLLLQRQDGSCSRLECDSAALAFA
;
A
#
# COMPACT_ATOMS: atom_id res chain seq x y z
N MET A 1 -9.99 -21.65 -6.96
CA MET A 1 -9.78 -20.33 -7.59
C MET A 1 -10.89 -19.42 -7.13
N GLN A 2 -10.59 -18.27 -6.53
CA GLN A 2 -11.58 -17.31 -6.04
C GLN A 2 -11.33 -15.96 -6.70
N LEU A 3 -12.39 -15.30 -7.16
CA LEU A 3 -12.33 -13.94 -7.69
C LEU A 3 -12.69 -12.96 -6.56
N LEU A 4 -11.83 -11.97 -6.31
CA LEU A 4 -12.04 -10.94 -5.28
C LEU A 4 -12.22 -9.60 -5.99
N HIS A 5 -13.37 -8.93 -5.80
CA HIS A 5 -13.57 -7.58 -6.33
C HIS A 5 -13.18 -6.54 -5.29
N ALA A 6 -12.32 -5.59 -5.68
CA ALA A 6 -11.86 -4.53 -4.78
C ALA A 6 -13.00 -3.70 -4.15
N THR A 7 -14.11 -3.56 -4.87
CA THR A 7 -15.32 -2.83 -4.44
C THR A 7 -16.04 -3.49 -3.27
N ASP A 8 -15.82 -4.79 -3.05
CA ASP A 8 -16.47 -5.55 -1.98
C ASP A 8 -15.84 -5.28 -0.61
N TYR A 9 -14.67 -4.62 -0.58
CA TYR A 9 -13.91 -4.35 0.63
C TYR A 9 -14.06 -2.89 1.07
N PRO A 10 -14.27 -2.65 2.38
CA PRO A 10 -14.47 -1.29 2.89
C PRO A 10 -13.21 -0.45 2.73
N ALA A 11 -13.41 0.85 2.46
CA ALA A 11 -12.36 1.85 2.55
C ALA A 11 -12.20 2.28 4.02
N THR A 12 -11.01 2.06 4.58
CA THR A 12 -10.66 2.49 5.92
C THR A 12 -9.78 3.74 5.86
N PRO A 13 -10.23 4.88 6.43
CA PRO A 13 -9.41 6.08 6.52
C PRO A 13 -8.13 5.85 7.31
N TRP A 14 -7.04 6.48 6.87
CA TRP A 14 -5.80 6.48 7.64
C TRP A 14 -5.94 7.34 8.89
N LYS A 15 -5.23 6.97 9.96
CA LYS A 15 -5.25 7.71 11.24
C LYS A 15 -4.82 9.19 11.08
N ASN A 16 -3.96 9.48 10.11
CA ASN A 16 -3.48 10.83 9.82
C ASN A 16 -4.40 11.61 8.86
N GLY A 17 -5.48 11.00 8.36
CA GLY A 17 -6.40 11.62 7.40
C GLY A 17 -5.84 11.76 5.97
N GLY A 18 -4.61 11.32 5.71
CA GLY A 18 -3.93 11.53 4.41
C GLY A 18 -4.33 10.57 3.30
N GLY A 19 -5.34 9.74 3.53
CA GLY A 19 -5.77 8.74 2.56
C GLY A 19 -6.70 7.68 3.11
N ILE A 20 -6.96 6.69 2.28
CA ILE A 20 -7.77 5.51 2.60
C ILE A 20 -7.05 4.25 2.13
N THR A 21 -7.33 3.12 2.79
CA THR A 21 -6.91 1.80 2.34
C THR A 21 -8.10 0.86 2.23
N ARG A 22 -8.18 0.10 1.14
CA ARG A 22 -9.05 -1.08 0.99
C ARG A 22 -8.19 -2.32 1.10
N GLN A 23 -8.39 -3.10 2.16
CA GLN A 23 -7.70 -4.39 2.31
C GLN A 23 -8.46 -5.47 1.54
N VAL A 24 -7.84 -6.00 0.49
CA VAL A 24 -8.44 -7.03 -0.37
C VAL A 24 -8.15 -8.42 0.18
N LEU A 25 -6.94 -8.64 0.69
CA LEU A 25 -6.53 -9.93 1.24
C LEU A 25 -5.53 -9.73 2.37
N ILE A 26 -5.67 -10.52 3.43
CA ILE A 26 -4.68 -10.69 4.47
C ILE A 26 -4.68 -12.16 4.88
N ALA A 27 -3.50 -12.73 5.08
CA ALA A 27 -3.35 -14.13 5.41
C ALA A 27 -2.32 -14.32 6.54
N PRO A 28 -2.48 -15.37 7.37
CA PRO A 28 -3.60 -16.32 7.38
C PRO A 28 -4.94 -15.68 7.79
N THR A 29 -6.05 -16.40 7.65
CA THR A 29 -7.37 -15.91 8.09
C THR A 29 -7.32 -15.51 9.56
N GLY A 30 -7.73 -14.28 9.87
CA GLY A 30 -7.67 -13.71 11.22
C GLY A 30 -6.37 -12.97 11.55
N ALA A 31 -5.40 -12.93 10.63
CA ALA A 31 -4.20 -12.12 10.80
C ALA A 31 -4.52 -10.62 10.90
N THR A 32 -3.68 -9.91 11.65
CA THR A 32 -3.68 -8.45 11.80
C THR A 32 -2.52 -7.85 11.01
N LEU A 33 -2.38 -6.52 11.07
CA LEU A 33 -1.24 -5.81 10.49
C LEU A 33 0.10 -6.13 11.19
N ASP A 34 0.08 -6.83 12.31
CA ASP A 34 1.28 -7.13 13.11
C ASP A 34 1.81 -8.56 12.89
N ASN A 35 1.03 -9.45 12.29
CA ASN A 35 1.35 -10.88 12.22
C ASN A 35 0.93 -11.58 10.91
N PHE A 36 0.72 -10.82 9.84
CA PHE A 36 0.38 -11.39 8.54
C PHE A 36 1.60 -11.96 7.81
N ASP A 37 1.39 -13.02 7.05
CA ASP A 37 2.40 -13.58 6.13
C ASP A 37 2.41 -12.80 4.82
N TYR A 38 1.22 -12.46 4.31
CA TYR A 38 1.07 -11.59 3.14
C TYR A 38 -0.23 -10.79 3.20
N ARG A 39 -0.19 -9.61 2.57
CA ARG A 39 -1.30 -8.67 2.52
C ARG A 39 -1.35 -7.98 1.16
N ILE A 40 -2.55 -7.92 0.59
CA ILE A 40 -2.83 -7.19 -0.65
C ILE A 40 -3.86 -6.12 -0.34
N SER A 41 -3.55 -4.88 -0.67
CA SER A 41 -4.43 -3.74 -0.44
C SER A 41 -4.29 -2.69 -1.52
N ILE A 42 -5.34 -1.90 -1.71
CA ILE A 42 -5.36 -0.73 -2.60
C ILE A 42 -5.42 0.51 -1.71
N ALA A 43 -4.56 1.48 -1.97
CA ALA A 43 -4.50 2.73 -1.23
C ALA A 43 -4.80 3.91 -2.14
N SER A 44 -5.54 4.90 -1.62
CA SER A 44 -5.67 6.21 -2.24
C SER A 44 -4.99 7.22 -1.34
N VAL A 45 -3.97 7.89 -1.87
CA VAL A 45 -3.17 8.89 -1.16
C VAL A 45 -3.75 10.26 -1.50
N ALA A 46 -4.30 10.96 -0.51
CA ALA A 46 -4.93 12.26 -0.68
C ALA A 46 -3.99 13.43 -0.36
N SER A 47 -2.98 13.18 0.48
CA SER A 47 -1.98 14.17 0.86
C SER A 47 -0.63 13.51 1.11
N ASP A 48 0.43 14.30 0.99
CA ASP A 48 1.78 13.88 1.34
C ASP A 48 1.86 13.47 2.82
N GLY A 49 2.69 12.48 3.10
CA GLY A 49 2.89 11.98 4.45
C GLY A 49 3.70 10.70 4.49
N PRO A 50 4.18 10.32 5.68
CA PRO A 50 4.94 9.10 5.84
C PRO A 50 4.06 7.87 5.59
N PHE A 51 4.63 6.87 4.94
CA PHE A 51 4.04 5.53 4.92
C PHE A 51 4.26 4.83 6.26
N SER A 52 3.31 3.99 6.67
CA SER A 52 3.52 3.10 7.81
C SER A 52 4.71 2.18 7.55
N HIS A 53 5.52 1.98 8.58
CA HIS A 53 6.64 1.04 8.57
C HIS A 53 6.15 -0.34 9.03
N PHE A 54 6.51 -1.38 8.29
CA PHE A 54 6.20 -2.79 8.61
C PHE A 54 7.52 -3.54 8.72
N ALA A 55 8.05 -3.66 9.94
CA ALA A 55 9.36 -4.24 10.16
C ALA A 55 9.40 -5.71 9.70
N GLY A 56 10.42 -6.06 8.92
CA GLY A 56 10.62 -7.43 8.42
C GLY A 56 9.69 -7.84 7.28
N ILE A 57 8.90 -6.91 6.72
CA ILE A 57 8.02 -7.18 5.59
C ILE A 57 8.59 -6.57 4.31
N ASP A 58 8.76 -7.40 3.28
CA ASP A 58 9.06 -6.93 1.93
C ASP A 58 7.83 -6.26 1.32
N ARG A 59 7.99 -5.05 0.78
CA ARG A 59 6.87 -4.30 0.21
C ARG A 59 7.12 -3.96 -1.24
N GLN A 60 6.05 -4.05 -2.01
CA GLN A 60 5.99 -3.57 -3.38
C GLN A 60 4.86 -2.57 -3.53
N LEU A 61 5.11 -1.51 -4.28
CA LEU A 61 4.12 -0.49 -4.63
C LEU A 61 3.99 -0.41 -6.14
N LEU A 62 2.75 -0.34 -6.62
CA LEU A 62 2.42 -0.08 -8.01
C LEU A 62 1.41 1.07 -8.04
N LEU A 63 1.64 2.05 -8.90
CA LEU A 63 0.66 3.12 -9.11
C LEU A 63 -0.41 2.65 -10.11
N LEU A 64 -1.67 2.64 -9.68
CA LEU A 64 -2.79 2.23 -10.52
C LEU A 64 -3.37 3.41 -11.32
N GLU A 65 -3.40 4.59 -10.70
CA GLU A 65 -3.98 5.81 -11.26
C GLU A 65 -3.36 7.04 -10.59
N GLY A 66 -3.34 8.16 -11.29
CA GLY A 66 -2.89 9.46 -10.78
C GLY A 66 -1.70 10.03 -11.55
N ALA A 67 -1.25 11.22 -11.13
CA ALA A 67 -0.16 11.96 -11.79
C ALA A 67 1.26 11.50 -11.39
N GLY A 68 1.36 10.47 -10.55
CA GLY A 68 2.61 9.93 -10.02
C GLY A 68 2.68 9.96 -8.49
N LEU A 69 3.65 9.22 -7.95
CA LEU A 69 3.99 9.22 -6.53
C LEU A 69 5.50 9.34 -6.37
N LEU A 70 5.96 10.26 -5.52
CA LEU A 70 7.36 10.35 -5.12
C LEU A 70 7.54 9.66 -3.77
N LEU A 71 8.34 8.60 -3.74
CA LEU A 71 8.70 7.90 -2.51
C LEU A 71 10.12 8.32 -2.10
N GLN A 72 10.23 8.97 -0.95
CA GLN A 72 11.51 9.29 -0.33
C GLN A 72 11.83 8.26 0.76
N ARG A 73 13.05 7.73 0.73
CA ARG A 73 13.57 6.81 1.75
C ARG A 73 14.36 7.56 2.83
N GLN A 74 14.62 6.89 3.95
CA GLN A 74 15.34 7.47 5.09
C GLN A 74 16.78 7.88 4.75
N ASP A 75 17.40 7.23 3.77
CA ASP A 75 18.73 7.58 3.25
C ASP A 75 18.72 8.81 2.32
N GLY A 76 17.55 9.42 2.10
CA GLY A 76 17.34 10.57 1.22
C GLY A 76 17.15 10.20 -0.25
N SER A 77 17.26 8.92 -0.63
CA SER A 77 17.01 8.49 -2.01
C SER A 77 15.53 8.65 -2.37
N CYS A 78 15.27 9.06 -3.61
CA CYS A 78 13.93 9.29 -4.13
C CYS A 78 13.64 8.37 -5.31
N SER A 79 12.45 7.79 -5.34
CA SER A 79 11.93 7.01 -6.47
C SER A 79 10.59 7.59 -6.91
N ARG A 80 10.41 7.82 -8.21
CA ARG A 80 9.14 8.25 -8.78
C ARG A 80 8.43 7.04 -9.38
N LEU A 81 7.17 6.85 -9.03
CA LEU A 81 6.26 5.92 -9.70
C LEU A 81 5.31 6.69 -10.61
N GLU A 82 5.10 6.15 -11.80
CA GLU A 82 4.07 6.52 -12.77
C GLU A 82 3.22 5.27 -13.07
N CYS A 83 2.08 5.43 -13.76
CA CYS A 83 1.14 4.32 -13.98
C CYS A 83 1.71 3.19 -14.85
N ASP A 84 2.74 3.46 -15.65
CA ASP A 84 3.45 2.50 -16.50
C ASP A 84 4.75 1.97 -15.85
N SER A 85 5.07 2.44 -14.64
CA SER A 85 6.23 1.96 -13.91
C SER A 85 6.06 0.50 -13.49
N ALA A 86 7.18 -0.24 -13.51
CA ALA A 86 7.23 -1.52 -12.82
C ALA A 86 6.96 -1.34 -11.31
N ALA A 87 6.53 -2.42 -10.64
CA ALA A 87 6.34 -2.40 -9.20
C ALA A 87 7.65 -2.03 -8.48
N LEU A 88 7.60 -1.01 -7.63
CA LEU A 88 8.74 -0.55 -6.86
C LEU A 88 8.86 -1.36 -5.57
N ALA A 89 10.00 -2.03 -5.38
CA ALA A 89 10.35 -2.65 -4.11
C ALA A 89 10.88 -1.61 -3.10
N PHE A 90 10.43 -1.71 -1.85
CA PHE A 90 10.87 -0.85 -0.74
C PHE A 90 10.60 -1.52 0.62
N ALA A 91 11.28 -1.03 1.66
CA ALA A 91 11.10 -1.43 3.06
C ALA A 91 10.73 -0.20 3.90
#